data_AF-A0A7S2QI63-F1
#
_entry.id   AF-A0A7S2QI63-F1
#
_cell.length_a   1.000
_cell.length_b   1.000
_cell.length_c   1.000
_cell.angle_alpha   90.00
_cell.angle_beta   90.00
_cell.angle_gamma   90.00
#
_symmetry.space_group_name_H-M   'P 1'
#
loop_
_entity.id
_entity.type
_entity.pdbx_description
1 polymer ?
#
loop_
_entity_poly.entity_id
_entity_poly.type
_entity_poly.pdbx_seq_one_letter_code
_entity_poly.pdbx_strand_id
1 'polypeptide(L)'
;SAPPPAEPLRSQSRILAVELPRTHPDFAPLLLAASRVSLPFVLLSTDLPDRALQAQRRMLVFRSLQPCLCVVQDGAELPTDVRGPDCAVMTAGELAASGQDAPEPRPPEGTSGEVFCYMFTGGTQRTKIVQATHAMVIHERFAYRELWRPR
;
A
#
# COMPACT_ATOMS: atom_id res chain seq x y z
N SER A 1 -11.52 -0.63 39.79
CA SER A 1 -10.73 -1.30 38.74
C SER A 1 -10.08 -0.25 37.87
N ALA A 2 -8.74 -0.25 37.79
CA ALA A 2 -8.02 0.62 36.87
C ALA A 2 -8.30 0.17 35.42
N PRO A 3 -8.39 1.09 34.44
CA PRO A 3 -8.44 0.70 33.04
C PRO A 3 -7.17 -0.09 32.66
N PRO A 4 -7.27 -1.07 31.76
CA PRO A 4 -6.09 -1.78 31.28
C PRO A 4 -5.10 -0.78 30.66
N PRO A 5 -3.78 -1.02 30.80
CA PRO A 5 -2.79 -0.19 30.15
C PRO A 5 -3.07 -0.19 28.64
N ALA A 6 -3.09 1.00 28.04
CA ALA A 6 -3.18 1.13 26.59
C ALA A 6 -2.04 0.32 25.97
N GLU A 7 -2.39 -0.66 25.13
CA GLU A 7 -1.41 -1.40 24.35
C GLU A 7 -0.50 -0.39 23.63
N PRO A 8 0.83 -0.55 23.68
CA PRO A 8 1.73 0.32 22.94
C PRO A 8 1.29 0.30 21.47
N LEU A 9 1.11 1.50 20.90
CA LEU A 9 0.87 1.68 19.47
C LEU A 9 1.86 0.77 18.73
N ARG A 10 1.30 -0.26 18.09
CA ARG A 10 2.03 -1.30 17.37
C ARG A 10 3.17 -0.65 16.59
N SER A 11 4.37 -1.22 16.70
CA SER A 11 5.56 -0.89 15.92
C SER A 11 5.15 -0.35 14.55
N GLN A 12 5.50 0.91 14.25
CA GLN A 12 5.10 1.59 13.02
C GLN A 12 5.26 0.63 11.84
N SER A 13 4.13 0.16 11.30
CA SER A 13 4.15 -0.83 10.24
C SER A 13 4.78 -0.14 9.03
N ARG A 14 5.85 -0.72 8.49
CA ARG A 14 6.47 -0.26 7.25
C ARG A 14 5.40 -0.33 6.15
N ILE A 15 5.19 0.77 5.43
CA ILE A 15 4.16 0.86 4.38
C ILE A 15 4.82 1.09 3.04
N LEU A 16 4.37 0.35 2.04
CA LEU A 16 4.75 0.52 0.64
C LEU A 16 3.74 1.43 -0.07
N ALA A 17 4.20 2.54 -0.64
CA ALA A 17 3.42 3.31 -1.60
C ALA A 17 3.72 2.82 -3.03
N VAL A 18 2.68 2.74 -3.87
CA VAL A 18 2.81 2.32 -5.28
C VAL A 18 2.18 3.36 -6.18
N GLU A 19 2.99 4.06 -6.96
CA GLU A 19 2.61 5.02 -8.01
C GLU A 19 2.90 4.42 -9.39
N LEU A 20 2.27 3.29 -9.67
CA LEU A 20 2.34 2.60 -10.96
C LEU A 20 0.95 2.52 -11.60
N PRO A 21 0.82 2.76 -12.92
CA PRO A 21 -0.46 2.54 -13.59
C PRO A 21 -0.81 1.05 -13.55
N ARG A 22 -2.10 0.72 -13.51
CA ARG A 22 -2.58 -0.68 -13.46
C ARG A 22 -2.17 -1.50 -14.68
N THR A 23 -1.85 -0.84 -15.78
CA THR A 23 -1.37 -1.45 -17.02
C THR A 23 0.13 -1.74 -16.99
N HIS A 24 0.87 -1.29 -15.96
CA HIS A 24 2.29 -1.58 -15.81
C HIS A 24 2.49 -3.08 -15.55
N PRO A 25 3.44 -3.76 -16.23
CA PRO A 25 3.65 -5.20 -16.08
C PRO A 25 3.95 -5.61 -14.63
N ASP A 26 4.70 -4.78 -13.90
CA ASP A 26 5.06 -5.03 -12.49
C ASP A 26 3.98 -4.63 -11.48
N PHE A 27 2.86 -4.03 -11.90
CA PHE A 27 1.83 -3.58 -10.96
C PHE A 27 1.30 -4.73 -10.10
N ALA A 28 0.79 -5.80 -10.71
CA ALA A 28 0.24 -6.94 -9.97
C ALA A 28 1.33 -7.79 -9.24
N PRO A 29 2.47 -8.12 -9.89
CA PRO A 29 3.57 -8.81 -9.21
C PRO A 29 4.05 -8.11 -7.94
N LEU A 30 4.17 -6.77 -7.96
CA LEU A 30 4.59 -5.99 -6.81
C LEU A 30 3.62 -6.12 -5.63
N LEU A 31 2.31 -6.01 -5.88
CA LEU A 31 1.31 -6.14 -4.81
C LEU A 31 1.32 -7.56 -4.23
N LEU A 32 1.49 -8.57 -5.07
CA LEU A 32 1.62 -9.95 -4.62
C LEU A 32 2.88 -10.14 -3.76
N ALA A 33 4.02 -9.60 -4.19
CA ALA A 33 5.27 -9.65 -3.44
C ALA A 33 5.13 -8.98 -2.06
N ALA A 34 4.59 -7.76 -2.02
CA ALA A 34 4.31 -7.04 -0.76
C ALA A 34 3.41 -7.86 0.18
N SER A 35 2.34 -8.45 -0.38
CA SER A 35 1.42 -9.30 0.39
C SER A 35 2.10 -10.55 0.95
N ARG A 36 3.04 -11.16 0.22
CA ARG A 36 3.77 -12.36 0.67
C ARG A 36 4.76 -12.07 1.80
N VAL A 37 5.24 -10.83 1.91
CA VAL A 37 6.12 -10.40 3.00
C VAL A 37 5.37 -9.65 4.10
N SER A 38 4.04 -9.70 4.10
CA SER A 38 3.17 -9.00 5.06
C SER A 38 3.45 -7.50 5.15
N LEU A 39 3.82 -6.89 4.02
CA LEU A 39 4.07 -5.46 3.90
C LEU A 39 2.79 -4.76 3.41
N PRO A 40 2.09 -3.99 4.25
CA PRO A 40 0.90 -3.27 3.83
C PRO A 40 1.25 -2.24 2.76
N PHE A 41 0.38 -2.12 1.75
CA PHE A 41 0.60 -1.18 0.67
C PHE A 41 -0.56 -0.18 0.50
N VAL A 42 -0.25 0.96 -0.13
CA VAL A 42 -1.20 1.99 -0.54
C VAL A 42 -0.98 2.32 -2.01
N LEU A 43 -2.07 2.41 -2.78
CA LEU A 43 -2.03 2.75 -4.20
C LEU A 43 -2.21 4.26 -4.37
N LEU A 44 -1.25 4.89 -5.05
CA LEU A 44 -1.33 6.29 -5.45
C LEU A 44 -2.02 6.37 -6.81
N SER A 45 -2.89 7.36 -6.99
CA SER A 45 -3.61 7.54 -8.26
C SER A 45 -2.67 8.09 -9.33
N THR A 46 -2.70 7.51 -10.54
CA THR A 46 -1.85 7.93 -11.67
C THR A 46 -2.67 8.58 -12.80
N ASP A 47 -3.99 8.44 -12.77
CA ASP A 47 -4.91 8.65 -13.88
C ASP A 47 -6.12 9.53 -13.52
N LEU A 48 -6.04 10.33 -12.45
CA LEU A 48 -7.13 11.27 -12.14
C LEU A 48 -7.18 12.40 -13.18
N PRO A 49 -8.39 12.81 -13.61
CA PRO A 49 -8.55 13.89 -14.57
C PRO A 49 -8.07 15.24 -14.00
N ASP A 50 -8.24 15.45 -12.70
CA ASP A 50 -7.72 16.62 -11.99
C ASP A 50 -6.35 16.29 -11.35
N ARG A 51 -5.29 16.88 -11.92
CA ARG A 51 -3.91 16.71 -11.45
C ARG A 51 -3.64 17.39 -10.11
N ALA A 52 -4.33 18.49 -9.79
CA ALA A 52 -4.20 19.13 -8.49
C ALA A 52 -4.80 18.24 -7.40
N LEU A 53 -5.95 17.64 -7.66
CA LEU A 53 -6.56 16.66 -6.75
C LEU A 53 -5.68 15.42 -6.57
N GLN A 54 -5.04 14.95 -7.64
CA GLN A 54 -4.07 13.84 -7.56
C GLN A 54 -2.90 14.18 -6.65
N ALA A 55 -2.30 15.36 -6.83
CA ALA A 55 -1.20 15.84 -5.99
C ALA A 55 -1.64 15.99 -4.52
N GLN A 56 -2.82 16.53 -4.28
CA GLN A 56 -3.39 16.68 -2.93
C GLN A 56 -3.61 15.32 -2.26
N ARG A 57 -4.17 14.34 -2.97
CA ARG A 57 -4.37 12.97 -2.46
C ARG A 57 -3.04 12.32 -2.13
N ARG A 58 -2.04 12.46 -3.01
CA ARG A 58 -0.68 11.97 -2.77
C ARG A 58 -0.08 12.58 -1.51
N MET A 59 -0.11 13.90 -1.36
CA MET A 59 0.38 14.57 -0.14
C MET A 59 -0.32 14.06 1.13
N LEU A 60 -1.63 13.83 1.07
CA LEU A 60 -2.38 13.29 2.20
C LEU A 60 -1.92 11.87 2.57
N VAL A 61 -1.63 11.01 1.57
CA VAL A 61 -1.06 9.67 1.80
C VAL A 61 0.25 9.78 2.56
N PHE A 62 1.21 10.55 2.05
CA PHE A 62 2.54 10.65 2.67
C PHE A 62 2.49 11.24 4.08
N ARG A 63 1.65 12.26 4.31
CA ARG A 63 1.49 12.84 5.64
C ARG A 63 0.82 11.91 6.64
N SER A 64 -0.15 11.09 6.20
CA SER A 64 -0.96 10.26 7.10
C SER A 64 -0.35 8.90 7.37
N LEU A 65 0.25 8.29 6.34
CA LEU A 65 0.75 6.92 6.39
C LEU A 65 2.27 6.83 6.51
N GLN A 66 3.00 7.93 6.21
CA GLN A 66 4.46 7.97 6.23
C GLN A 66 5.11 6.72 5.60
N PRO A 67 4.83 6.39 4.32
CA PRO A 67 5.40 5.23 3.67
C PRO A 67 6.93 5.23 3.74
N CYS A 68 7.54 4.08 3.98
CA CYS A 68 9.00 3.97 4.03
C CYS A 68 9.63 3.71 2.64
N LEU A 69 8.83 3.25 1.68
CA LEU A 69 9.24 3.02 0.30
C LEU A 69 8.09 3.44 -0.63
N CYS A 70 8.42 4.15 -1.70
CA CYS A 70 7.51 4.47 -2.79
C CYS A 70 8.08 3.91 -4.10
N VAL A 71 7.32 3.01 -4.74
CA VAL A 71 7.65 2.51 -6.07
C VAL A 71 6.95 3.36 -7.10
N VAL A 72 7.71 3.97 -8.00
CA VAL A 72 7.22 4.92 -9.01
C VAL A 72 7.51 4.41 -10.42
N GLN A 73 6.83 4.99 -11.41
CA GLN A 73 7.15 4.76 -12.82
C GLN A 73 8.50 5.40 -13.19
N ASP A 74 9.19 4.83 -14.18
CA ASP A 74 10.45 5.38 -14.69
C ASP A 74 10.32 6.87 -15.06
N GLY A 75 11.26 7.68 -14.57
CA GLY A 75 11.29 9.13 -14.78
C GLY A 75 10.29 9.94 -13.93
N ALA A 76 9.50 9.29 -13.07
CA ALA A 76 8.69 10.01 -12.10
C ALA A 76 9.54 10.45 -10.91
N GLU A 77 9.53 11.75 -10.61
CA GLU A 77 10.17 12.30 -9.43
C GLU A 77 9.15 12.57 -8.32
N LEU A 78 9.54 12.26 -7.09
CA LEU A 78 8.77 12.56 -5.89
C LEU A 78 9.57 13.50 -4.97
N PRO A 79 9.21 14.79 -4.92
CA PRO A 79 9.93 15.77 -4.13
C PRO A 79 10.06 15.37 -2.64
N THR A 80 11.23 15.59 -2.04
CA THR A 80 11.53 15.17 -0.67
C THR A 80 10.60 15.82 0.38
N ASP A 81 10.12 17.03 0.11
CA ASP A 81 9.11 17.73 0.93
C ASP A 81 7.74 17.04 0.92
N VAL A 82 7.44 16.26 -0.11
CA VAL A 82 6.20 15.48 -0.22
C VAL A 82 6.33 14.14 0.48
N ARG A 83 7.43 13.40 0.22
CA ARG A 83 7.61 12.03 0.73
C ARG A 83 8.13 11.94 2.17
N GLY A 84 8.79 12.98 2.65
CA GLY A 84 9.54 12.94 3.90
C GLY A 84 10.95 12.35 3.75
N PRO A 85 11.85 12.63 4.70
CA PRO A 85 13.27 12.24 4.59
C PRO A 85 13.49 10.72 4.60
N ASP A 86 12.60 9.98 5.26
CA ASP A 86 12.78 8.54 5.53
C ASP A 86 12.11 7.63 4.49
N CYS A 87 11.46 8.20 3.48
CA CYS A 87 10.79 7.43 2.42
C CYS A 87 11.73 7.18 1.25
N ALA A 88 12.19 5.96 1.01
CA ALA A 88 12.94 5.64 -0.21
C ALA A 88 12.04 5.75 -1.46
N VAL A 89 12.60 6.17 -2.60
CA VAL A 89 11.90 6.19 -3.89
C VAL A 89 12.70 5.33 -4.86
N MET A 90 12.03 4.38 -5.51
CA MET A 90 12.64 3.45 -6.45
C MET A 90 11.71 3.18 -7.62
N THR A 91 12.25 2.81 -8.77
CA THR A 91 11.45 2.22 -9.85
C THR A 91 11.21 0.73 -9.58
N ALA A 92 10.26 0.13 -10.30
CA ALA A 92 10.03 -1.31 -10.22
C ALA A 92 11.29 -2.12 -10.62
N GLY A 93 12.03 -1.64 -11.62
CA GLY A 93 13.27 -2.27 -12.08
C GLY A 93 14.39 -2.19 -11.04
N GLU A 94 14.58 -1.05 -10.39
CA GLU A 94 15.55 -0.88 -9.30
C GLU A 94 15.22 -1.77 -8.11
N LEU A 95 13.94 -1.86 -7.75
CA LEU A 95 13.50 -2.73 -6.67
C LEU A 95 13.75 -4.21 -7.01
N ALA A 96 13.44 -4.63 -8.24
CA ALA A 96 13.70 -5.99 -8.69
C ALA A 96 15.20 -6.34 -8.68
N ALA A 97 16.05 -5.41 -9.14
CA ALA A 97 17.50 -5.57 -9.11
C ALA A 97 18.03 -5.74 -7.67
N SER A 98 17.48 -4.99 -6.70
CA SER A 98 17.87 -5.10 -5.29
C SER A 98 17.53 -6.45 -4.65
N GLY A 99 16.56 -7.17 -5.21
CA GLY A 99 16.09 -8.46 -4.69
C GLY A 99 16.86 -9.69 -5.19
N GLN A 100 17.80 -9.53 -6.14
CA GLN A 100 18.49 -10.67 -6.77
C GLN A 100 19.42 -11.43 -5.80
N ASP A 101 19.91 -10.74 -4.75
CA ASP A 101 20.74 -11.32 -3.69
C ASP A 101 19.94 -11.61 -2.41
N ALA A 102 18.61 -11.54 -2.46
CA ALA A 102 17.79 -11.75 -1.27
C ALA A 102 17.82 -13.22 -0.82
N PRO A 103 17.93 -13.49 0.50
CA PRO A 103 17.88 -14.85 1.02
C PRO A 103 16.54 -15.52 0.68
N GLU A 104 16.56 -16.85 0.65
CA GLU A 104 15.39 -17.71 0.43
C GLU A 104 14.14 -17.17 1.16
N PRO A 105 12.97 -17.12 0.49
CA PRO A 105 11.77 -16.53 1.05
C PRO A 105 11.38 -17.26 2.33
N ARG A 106 11.43 -16.53 3.46
CA ARG A 106 10.93 -17.05 4.74
C ARG A 106 9.42 -17.26 4.64
N PRO A 107 8.88 -18.32 5.27
CA PRO A 107 7.44 -18.48 5.35
C PRO A 107 6.83 -17.23 5.98
N PRO A 108 5.72 -16.71 5.44
CA PRO A 108 5.08 -15.52 5.96
C PRO A 108 4.66 -15.77 7.42
N GLU A 109 5.19 -14.97 8.33
CA GLU A 109 4.79 -14.96 9.75
C GLU A 109 3.47 -14.18 9.99
N GLY A 110 2.88 -13.65 8.91
CA GLY A 110 1.72 -12.76 8.98
C GLY A 110 0.46 -13.44 9.50
N THR A 111 -0.18 -12.78 10.45
CA THR A 111 -1.49 -13.18 11.00
C THR A 111 -2.63 -12.62 10.15
N SER A 112 -3.77 -13.30 10.10
CA SER A 112 -4.93 -12.86 9.30
C SER A 112 -5.50 -11.49 9.74
N GLY A 113 -5.20 -11.05 10.96
CA GLY A 113 -5.58 -9.73 11.49
C GLY A 113 -4.70 -8.56 11.06
N GLU A 114 -3.59 -8.82 10.36
CA GLU A 114 -2.68 -7.78 9.88
C GLU A 114 -3.26 -6.98 8.72
N VAL A 115 -2.76 -5.76 8.58
CA VAL A 115 -3.14 -4.86 7.49
C VAL A 115 -2.60 -5.42 6.17
N PHE A 116 -3.51 -5.61 5.23
CA PHE A 116 -3.18 -5.98 3.86
C PHE A 116 -2.91 -4.73 3.02
N CYS A 117 -3.83 -3.77 3.05
CA CYS A 117 -3.68 -2.54 2.29
C CYS A 117 -4.44 -1.36 2.91
N TYR A 118 -4.05 -0.16 2.48
CA TYR A 118 -4.77 1.07 2.73
C TYR A 118 -5.42 1.54 1.44
N MET A 119 -6.72 1.82 1.50
CA MET A 119 -7.52 2.31 0.38
C MET A 119 -8.00 3.72 0.65
N PHE A 120 -7.80 4.60 -0.31
CA PHE A 120 -8.36 5.94 -0.26
C PHE A 120 -9.79 5.92 -0.77
N THR A 121 -10.70 6.39 0.08
CA THR A 121 -12.14 6.46 -0.23
C THR A 121 -12.64 7.89 -0.01
N GLY A 122 -13.66 8.28 -0.77
CA GLY A 122 -14.30 9.59 -0.63
C GLY A 122 -14.20 10.48 -1.88
N GLY A 123 -15.18 11.39 -1.99
CA GLY A 123 -15.25 12.43 -3.01
C GLY A 123 -14.50 13.71 -2.62
N THR A 124 -14.77 14.82 -3.33
CA THR A 124 -14.05 16.10 -3.24
C THR A 124 -14.07 16.78 -1.85
N GLN A 125 -14.99 16.42 -0.95
CA GLN A 125 -15.17 17.14 0.32
C GLN A 125 -14.58 16.46 1.56
N ARG A 126 -14.44 15.12 1.57
CA ARG A 126 -13.86 14.37 2.70
C ARG A 126 -13.19 13.08 2.20
N THR A 127 -11.87 13.12 2.16
CA THR A 127 -11.03 11.95 1.88
C THR A 127 -10.82 11.15 3.17
N LYS A 128 -11.02 9.84 3.11
CA LYS A 128 -10.76 8.90 4.21
C LYS A 128 -9.78 7.83 3.75
N ILE A 129 -8.97 7.35 4.69
CA ILE A 129 -8.10 6.19 4.49
C ILE A 129 -8.73 5.02 5.20
N VAL A 130 -9.05 3.98 4.44
CA VAL A 130 -9.63 2.73 4.94
C VAL A 130 -8.51 1.71 5.05
N GLN A 131 -8.43 1.06 6.20
CA GLN A 131 -7.54 -0.07 6.42
C GLN A 131 -8.29 -1.36 6.12
N ALA A 132 -7.75 -2.20 5.24
CA ALA A 132 -8.25 -3.55 4.99
C ALA A 132 -7.24 -4.56 5.50
N THR A 133 -7.71 -5.57 6.24
CA THR A 133 -6.86 -6.66 6.72
C THR A 133 -6.86 -7.85 5.77
N HIS A 134 -5.91 -8.76 5.93
CA HIS A 134 -5.88 -10.02 5.17
C HIS A 134 -7.20 -10.80 5.35
N ALA A 135 -7.73 -10.89 6.57
CA ALA A 135 -9.00 -11.56 6.85
C ALA A 135 -10.16 -10.94 6.08
N MET A 136 -10.24 -9.61 5.99
CA MET A 136 -11.30 -8.92 5.25
C MET A 136 -11.25 -9.25 3.76
N VAL A 137 -10.07 -9.21 3.15
CA VAL A 137 -9.90 -9.50 1.72
C VAL A 137 -10.19 -10.97 1.40
N ILE A 138 -9.76 -11.88 2.28
CA ILE A 138 -10.06 -13.32 2.16
C ILE A 138 -11.56 -13.56 2.26
N HIS A 139 -12.23 -12.95 3.24
CA HIS A 139 -13.68 -13.05 3.41
C HIS A 139 -14.42 -12.59 2.16
N GLU A 140 -14.11 -11.40 1.64
CA GLU A 140 -14.70 -10.86 0.40
C GLU A 140 -14.53 -11.84 -0.78
N ARG A 141 -13.33 -12.40 -0.97
CA ARG A 141 -13.08 -13.37 -2.06
C ARG A 141 -13.99 -14.60 -1.99
N PHE A 142 -14.29 -15.09 -0.79
CA PHE A 142 -15.19 -16.23 -0.63
C PHE A 142 -16.65 -15.82 -0.81
N ALA A 143 -17.08 -14.70 -0.21
CA ALA A 143 -18.43 -14.19 -0.32
C ALA A 143 -18.82 -13.84 -1.77
N TYR A 144 -17.91 -13.25 -2.56
CA TYR A 144 -18.19 -12.91 -3.96
C TYR A 144 -18.54 -14.13 -4.83
N ARG A 145 -17.99 -15.32 -4.53
CA ARG A 145 -18.32 -16.54 -5.26
C ARG A 145 -19.76 -17.01 -5.01
N GLU A 146 -20.32 -16.67 -3.86
CA GLU A 146 -21.71 -17.00 -3.53
C GLU A 146 -22.68 -16.04 -4.22
N LEU A 147 -22.28 -14.79 -4.40
CA LEU A 147 -23.08 -13.72 -5.00
C LEU A 147 -23.04 -13.72 -6.54
N TRP A 148 -21.89 -14.07 -7.13
CA TRP A 148 -21.71 -14.08 -8.58
C TRP A 148 -21.69 -15.50 -9.13
N ARG A 149 -22.77 -15.89 -9.82
CA ARG A 149 -22.81 -17.10 -10.64
C ARG A 149 -22.65 -16.68 -12.12
N PRO A 150 -21.54 -17.05 -12.79
CA PRO A 150 -21.40 -16.79 -14.21
C PRO A 150 -22.57 -17.44 -14.95
N ARG A 151 -23.24 -16.65 -15.81
CA ARG A 151 -24.27 -17.12 -16.73
C ARG A 151 -23.61 -17.77 -17.94
#